data_AF-A0A7W1NRL1-F1
#
_entry.id   AF-A0A7W1NRL1-F1
#
_cell.length_a   1.000
_cell.length_b   1.000
_cell.length_c   1.000
_cell.angle_alpha   90.00
_cell.angle_beta   90.00
_cell.angle_gamma   90.00
#
_symmetry.space_group_name_H-M   'P 1'
#
loop_
_entity.id
_entity.type
_entity.pdbx_description
1 polymer ?
#
loop_
_entity_poly.entity_id
_entity_poly.type
_entity_poly.pdbx_seq_one_letter_code
_entity_poly.pdbx_strand_id
1 'polypeptide(L)'
;MKSLSPEELRALYDHDQRINFEEPGIRREVTPYTVRQINENDPESFLIYSKLTPENADQIIDDEIAYFQRIGHSFEWKYYSHDAPPDLIERLRQHGFEIGDPETILVLDMQGLSGILTQPVKHDIRRITDPSLVKP
;
A
#
# COMPACT_ATOMS: atom_id res chain seq x y z
N MET A 1 -21.23 3.02 19.74
CA MET A 1 -19.94 3.52 19.24
C MET A 1 -20.20 4.42 18.04
N LYS A 2 -19.43 5.49 17.85
CA LYS A 2 -19.59 6.38 16.70
C LYS A 2 -18.94 5.72 15.48
N SER A 3 -19.64 5.68 14.35
CA SER A 3 -19.05 5.27 13.07
C SER A 3 -17.93 6.25 12.70
N LEU A 4 -16.79 5.73 12.25
CA LEU A 4 -15.72 6.55 11.70
C LEU A 4 -16.19 7.22 10.40
N SER A 5 -15.78 8.47 10.20
CA SER A 5 -15.92 9.19 8.94
C SER A 5 -14.98 8.60 7.87
N PRO A 6 -15.24 8.87 6.57
CA PRO A 6 -14.33 8.44 5.50
C PRO A 6 -12.89 8.96 5.68
N GLU A 7 -12.71 10.14 6.25
CA GLU A 7 -11.39 10.72 6.53
C GLU A 7 -10.66 9.96 7.65
N GLU A 8 -11.37 9.66 8.75
CA GLU A 8 -10.81 8.85 9.84
C GLU A 8 -10.46 7.43 9.37
N LEU A 9 -11.28 6.83 8.48
CA LEU A 9 -10.99 5.52 7.88
C LEU A 9 -9.76 5.56 6.98
N ARG A 10 -9.60 6.60 6.15
CA ARG A 10 -8.39 6.77 5.32
C ARG A 10 -7.16 6.97 6.17
N ALA A 11 -7.23 7.81 7.21
CA ALA A 11 -6.11 8.03 8.12
C ALA A 11 -5.71 6.75 8.85
N LEU A 12 -6.68 5.93 9.27
CA LEU A 12 -6.41 4.63 9.88
C LEU A 12 -5.77 3.65 8.88
N TYR A 13 -6.32 3.58 7.67
CA TYR A 13 -5.76 2.75 6.60
C TYR A 13 -4.33 3.17 6.25
N ASP A 14 -4.08 4.47 6.08
CA ASP A 14 -2.74 4.97 5.79
C ASP A 14 -1.78 4.66 6.93
N HIS A 15 -2.20 4.84 8.19
CA HIS A 15 -1.38 4.51 9.36
C HIS A 15 -1.03 3.01 9.42
N ASP A 16 -2.02 2.13 9.30
CA ASP A 16 -1.84 0.69 9.57
C ASP A 16 -1.37 -0.10 8.35
N GLN A 17 -1.87 0.22 7.16
CA GLN A 17 -1.67 -0.57 5.93
C GLN A 17 -0.62 0.03 5.00
N ARG A 18 -0.22 1.29 5.18
CA ARG A 18 0.78 1.95 4.32
C ARG A 18 2.01 2.37 5.11
N ILE A 19 1.82 3.12 6.19
CA ILE A 19 2.92 3.67 6.98
C ILE A 19 3.55 2.56 7.81
N ASN A 20 2.80 1.80 8.62
CA ASN A 20 3.36 0.84 9.58
C ASN A 20 3.26 -0.62 9.15
N PHE A 21 2.87 -0.89 7.91
CA PHE A 21 2.72 -2.26 7.42
C PHE A 21 4.10 -2.93 7.25
N GLU A 22 4.24 -4.10 7.87
CA GLU A 22 5.43 -4.95 7.78
C GLU A 22 5.03 -6.32 7.24
N GLU A 23 5.77 -6.79 6.24
CA GLU A 23 5.54 -8.07 5.58
C GLU A 23 6.82 -8.92 5.62
N PRO A 24 6.75 -10.21 5.98
CA PRO A 24 7.92 -11.09 5.96
C PRO A 24 8.60 -11.13 4.58
N GLY A 25 9.93 -10.97 4.55
CA GLY A 25 10.70 -10.94 3.30
C GLY A 25 10.65 -9.60 2.55
N ILE A 26 9.98 -8.59 3.12
CA ILE A 26 9.93 -7.23 2.60
C ILE A 26 10.56 -6.29 3.62
N ARG A 27 11.64 -5.63 3.23
CA ARG A 27 12.35 -4.65 4.06
C ARG A 27 11.71 -3.28 3.93
N ARG A 28 11.17 -2.76 5.02
CA ARG A 28 10.57 -1.42 5.08
C ARG A 28 11.63 -0.34 5.25
N GLU A 29 11.62 0.68 4.39
CA GLU A 29 12.43 1.89 4.54
C GLU A 29 11.53 3.13 4.65
N VAL A 30 11.89 4.04 5.56
CA VAL A 30 11.15 5.28 5.78
C VAL A 30 12.08 6.47 5.54
N THR A 31 11.64 7.38 4.69
CA THR A 31 12.26 8.69 4.48
C THR A 31 11.37 9.79 5.09
N PRO A 32 11.81 11.06 5.08
CA PRO A 32 10.93 12.16 5.47
C PRO A 32 9.64 12.30 4.63
N TYR A 33 9.63 11.75 3.41
CA TYR A 33 8.56 11.96 2.43
C TYR A 33 7.88 10.68 1.93
N THR A 34 8.53 9.52 2.07
CA THR A 34 8.10 8.27 1.42
C THR A 34 8.31 7.06 2.34
N VAL A 35 7.50 6.03 2.14
CA VAL A 35 7.71 4.69 2.71
C VAL A 35 7.87 3.70 1.57
N ARG A 36 8.98 2.98 1.58
CA ARG A 36 9.32 1.95 0.60
C ARG A 36 9.19 0.57 1.23
N GLN A 37 8.84 -0.38 0.40
CA GLN A 37 8.82 -1.81 0.68
C GLN A 37 9.75 -2.48 -0.32
N ILE A 38 10.96 -2.80 0.14
CA ILE A 38 12.02 -3.39 -0.67
C ILE A 38 11.92 -4.90 -0.57
N ASN A 39 11.58 -5.56 -1.67
CA ASN A 39 11.53 -7.01 -1.71
C ASN A 39 12.94 -7.59 -1.62
N GLU A 40 13.17 -8.52 -0.68
CA GLU A 40 14.48 -9.12 -0.47
C GLU A 40 14.75 -10.31 -1.40
N ASN A 41 13.70 -10.84 -2.04
CA ASN A 41 13.77 -12.07 -2.84
C ASN A 41 13.57 -11.83 -4.35
N ASP A 42 13.07 -10.65 -4.75
CA ASP A 42 12.78 -10.27 -6.14
C ASP A 42 13.14 -8.79 -6.39
N PRO A 43 13.67 -8.43 -7.58
CA PRO A 43 13.87 -7.03 -7.97
C PRO A 43 12.59 -6.18 -8.13
N GLU A 44 11.39 -6.68 -7.81
CA GLU A 44 10.14 -5.90 -7.79
C GLU A 44 9.80 -5.37 -6.39
N SER A 45 9.80 -4.03 -6.22
CA SER A 45 9.51 -3.33 -4.95
C SER A 45 8.29 -2.41 -5.02
N PHE A 46 7.90 -1.84 -3.89
CA PHE A 46 6.76 -0.90 -3.81
C PHE A 46 7.13 0.38 -3.07
N LEU A 47 6.57 1.50 -3.52
CA LEU A 47 6.45 2.72 -2.73
C LEU A 47 5.00 2.82 -2.26
N ILE A 48 4.78 2.58 -0.97
CA ILE A 48 3.44 2.32 -0.42
C ILE A 48 2.77 3.59 0.14
N TYR A 49 3.57 4.60 0.49
CA TYR A 49 3.09 5.86 1.05
C TYR A 49 3.97 7.03 0.62
N SER A 50 3.34 8.18 0.38
CA SER A 50 4.04 9.44 0.12
C SER A 50 3.33 10.62 0.78
N LYS A 51 4.10 11.53 1.38
CA LYS A 51 3.63 12.79 1.96
C LYS A 51 4.31 13.96 1.27
N LEU A 52 3.80 14.31 0.10
CA LEU A 52 4.38 15.32 -0.78
C LEU A 52 3.60 16.64 -0.69
N THR A 53 4.26 17.70 -1.14
CA THR A 53 3.68 19.02 -1.39
C THR A 53 3.88 19.38 -2.86
N PRO A 54 3.12 20.34 -3.41
CA PRO A 54 3.33 20.78 -4.79
C PRO A 54 4.78 21.21 -5.09
N GLU A 55 5.49 21.70 -4.09
CA GLU A 55 6.85 22.24 -4.23
C GLU A 55 7.93 21.16 -4.27
N ASN A 56 7.68 19.99 -3.66
CA ASN A 56 8.69 18.92 -3.57
C ASN A 56 8.37 17.70 -4.43
N ALA A 57 7.13 17.57 -4.93
CA ALA A 57 6.65 16.33 -5.52
C ALA A 57 7.55 15.83 -6.66
N ASP A 58 7.87 16.68 -7.63
CA ASP A 58 8.66 16.27 -8.81
C ASP A 58 10.08 15.83 -8.41
N GLN A 59 10.74 16.59 -7.53
CA GLN A 59 12.08 16.25 -7.07
C GLN A 59 12.08 14.93 -6.30
N ILE A 60 11.09 14.68 -5.45
CA ILE A 60 11.00 13.42 -4.71
C ILE A 60 10.69 12.26 -5.66
N ILE A 61 9.86 12.44 -6.68
CA ILE A 61 9.63 11.40 -7.70
C ILE A 61 10.95 11.03 -8.40
N ASP A 62 11.73 12.01 -8.84
CA ASP A 62 13.06 11.79 -9.44
C ASP A 62 14.01 11.06 -8.48
N ASP A 63 14.04 11.47 -7.21
CA ASP A 63 14.90 10.86 -6.18
C ASP A 63 14.53 9.39 -5.91
N GLU A 64 13.24 9.06 -5.91
CA GLU A 64 12.73 7.69 -5.77
C GLU A 64 13.09 6.83 -6.99
N ILE A 65 12.89 7.34 -8.20
CA ILE A 65 13.30 6.66 -9.44
C ILE A 65 14.80 6.37 -9.40
N ALA A 66 15.63 7.36 -9.06
CA ALA A 66 17.08 7.20 -8.97
C ALA A 66 17.48 6.20 -7.87
N TYR A 67 16.76 6.18 -6.75
CA TYR A 67 16.97 5.22 -5.68
C TYR A 67 16.73 3.79 -6.17
N PHE A 68 15.58 3.50 -6.79
CA PHE A 68 15.21 2.16 -7.25
C PHE A 68 16.12 1.68 -8.39
N GLN A 69 16.48 2.57 -9.33
CA GLN A 69 17.48 2.28 -10.36
C GLN A 69 18.84 1.89 -9.77
N ARG A 70 19.30 2.61 -8.73
CA ARG A 70 20.60 2.35 -8.08
C ARG A 70 20.66 0.99 -7.39
N ILE A 71 19.54 0.54 -6.81
CA ILE A 71 19.48 -0.79 -6.19
C ILE A 71 19.18 -1.89 -7.21
N GLY A 72 18.82 -1.53 -8.45
CA GLY A 72 18.52 -2.47 -9.53
C GLY A 72 17.12 -3.07 -9.46
N HIS A 73 16.17 -2.35 -8.88
CA HIS A 73 14.78 -2.79 -8.74
C HIS A 73 13.86 -2.00 -9.67
N SER A 74 12.86 -2.68 -10.22
CA SER A 74 11.62 -2.03 -10.67
C SER A 74 10.75 -1.74 -9.45
N PHE A 75 9.80 -0.82 -9.59
CA PHE A 75 8.86 -0.58 -8.51
C PHE A 75 7.51 -0.06 -9.00
N GLU A 76 6.49 -0.31 -8.18
CA GLU A 76 5.18 0.29 -8.31
C GLU A 76 4.98 1.38 -7.24
N TRP A 77 4.45 2.54 -7.64
CA TRP A 77 4.00 3.58 -6.72
C TRP A 77 2.51 3.39 -6.42
N LYS A 78 2.17 2.98 -5.19
CA LYS A 78 0.77 2.82 -4.77
C LYS A 78 0.14 4.19 -4.48
N TYR A 79 -0.46 4.76 -5.53
CA TYR A 79 -1.18 6.03 -5.48
C TYR A 79 -2.61 5.87 -4.97
N TYR A 80 -3.05 6.80 -4.11
CA TYR A 80 -4.43 6.90 -3.65
C TYR A 80 -4.97 8.29 -3.98
N SER A 81 -6.25 8.38 -4.31
CA SER A 81 -6.88 9.66 -4.72
C SER A 81 -6.89 10.75 -3.64
N HIS A 82 -6.59 10.39 -2.39
CA HIS A 82 -6.43 11.32 -1.27
C HIS A 82 -4.97 11.69 -0.99
N ASP A 83 -4.01 11.18 -1.76
CA ASP A 83 -2.61 11.57 -1.65
C ASP A 83 -2.42 12.99 -2.20
N ALA A 84 -1.49 13.72 -1.58
CA ALA A 84 -1.10 15.06 -2.01
C ALA A 84 0.18 15.00 -2.87
N PRO A 85 0.36 15.93 -3.83
CA PRO A 85 -0.63 16.93 -4.27
C PRO A 85 -1.78 16.32 -5.09
N PRO A 86 -2.92 17.03 -5.28
CA PRO A 86 -4.05 16.50 -6.05
C PRO A 86 -3.73 16.11 -7.50
N ASP A 87 -2.66 16.67 -8.08
CA ASP A 87 -2.15 16.36 -9.41
C ASP A 87 -1.04 15.29 -9.41
N LEU A 88 -0.81 14.58 -8.29
CA LEU A 88 0.28 13.60 -8.16
C LEU A 88 0.24 12.52 -9.25
N ILE A 89 -0.93 12.00 -9.62
CA ILE A 89 -1.05 11.00 -10.69
C ILE A 89 -0.61 11.53 -12.07
N GLU A 90 -0.82 12.81 -12.33
CA GLU A 90 -0.35 13.48 -13.55
C GLU A 90 1.16 13.63 -13.54
N ARG A 91 1.73 14.03 -12.40
CA ARG A 91 3.18 14.13 -12.20
C ARG A 91 3.86 12.78 -12.40
N LEU A 92 3.36 11.73 -11.74
CA LEU A 92 3.89 10.37 -11.91
C LEU A 92 3.92 9.96 -13.40
N ARG A 93 2.85 10.23 -14.15
CA ARG A 93 2.84 9.94 -15.60
C ARG A 93 3.88 10.73 -16.39
N GLN A 94 4.09 12.00 -16.07
CA GLN A 94 5.10 12.85 -16.70
C GLN A 94 6.54 12.35 -16.44
N HIS A 95 6.73 11.67 -15.30
CA HIS A 95 7.97 11.00 -14.91
C HIS A 95 8.10 9.57 -15.46
N GLY A 96 7.19 9.15 -16.34
CA GLY A 96 7.30 7.88 -17.07
C GLY A 96 6.62 6.69 -16.39
N PHE A 97 5.82 6.89 -15.34
CA PHE A 97 5.00 5.82 -14.78
C PHE A 97 3.83 5.47 -15.70
N GLU A 98 3.57 4.18 -15.83
CA GLU A 98 2.34 3.66 -16.43
C GLU A 98 1.24 3.59 -15.38
N ILE A 99 0.04 4.09 -15.71
CA ILE A 99 -1.10 4.07 -14.79
C ILE A 99 -1.83 2.74 -14.94
N GLY A 100 -1.83 1.94 -13.88
CA GLY A 100 -2.56 0.68 -13.80
C GLY A 100 -4.08 0.87 -13.69
N ASP A 101 -4.80 -0.26 -13.70
CA ASP A 101 -6.24 -0.27 -13.53
C ASP A 101 -6.65 0.27 -12.14
N PRO A 102 -7.79 0.97 -12.03
CA PRO A 102 -8.25 1.49 -10.76
C PRO A 102 -8.66 0.36 -9.81
N GLU A 103 -8.12 0.37 -8.61
CA GLU A 103 -8.50 -0.52 -7.51
C GLU A 103 -9.37 0.21 -6.48
N THR A 104 -10.16 -0.53 -5.70
CA THR A 104 -11.04 0.04 -4.66
C THR A 104 -10.81 -0.64 -3.32
N ILE A 105 -10.51 0.17 -2.30
CA ILE A 105 -10.47 -0.31 -0.91
C ILE A 105 -11.90 -0.46 -0.40
N LEU A 106 -12.22 -1.66 0.07
CA LEU A 106 -13.49 -1.98 0.71
C LEU A 106 -13.33 -1.98 2.23
N VAL A 107 -14.27 -1.34 2.92
CA VAL A 107 -14.31 -1.30 4.38
C VAL A 107 -15.61 -1.96 4.83
N LEU A 108 -15.50 -2.89 5.79
CA LEU A 108 -16.64 -3.59 6.38
C LEU A 108 -16.68 -3.35 7.88
N ASP A 109 -17.80 -2.84 8.38
CA ASP A 109 -18.04 -2.74 9.82
C ASP A 109 -18.36 -4.13 10.42
N MET A 110 -17.44 -4.62 11.25
CA MET A 110 -17.56 -5.91 11.92
C MET A 110 -18.69 -5.97 12.97
N GLN A 111 -19.18 -4.83 13.46
CA GLN A 111 -20.31 -4.81 14.41
C GLN A 111 -21.67 -4.95 13.70
N GLY A 112 -21.74 -4.57 12.43
CA GLY A 112 -22.95 -4.55 11.60
C GLY A 112 -23.03 -5.71 10.60
N LEU A 113 -22.33 -6.82 10.83
CA LEU A 113 -22.27 -7.93 9.87
C LEU A 113 -23.65 -8.50 9.58
N SER A 114 -23.94 -8.71 8.30
CA SER A 114 -25.15 -9.39 7.87
C SER A 114 -25.14 -10.87 8.30
N GLY A 115 -26.33 -11.45 8.45
CA GLY A 115 -26.49 -12.87 8.80
C GLY A 115 -25.83 -13.84 7.82
N ILE A 116 -25.57 -13.41 6.57
CA ILE A 116 -24.87 -14.22 5.56
C ILE A 116 -23.40 -14.39 5.93
N LEU A 117 -22.76 -13.35 6.47
CA LEU A 117 -21.34 -13.35 6.83
C LEU A 117 -21.06 -14.00 8.19
N THR A 118 -22.10 -14.29 8.97
CA THR A 118 -21.99 -14.91 10.31
C THR A 118 -22.46 -16.37 10.33
N GLN A 119 -22.68 -16.97 9.16
CA GLN A 119 -23.04 -18.39 9.07
C GLN A 119 -21.91 -19.28 9.65
N PRO A 120 -22.24 -20.39 10.34
CA PRO A 120 -21.24 -21.31 10.84
C PRO A 120 -20.32 -21.81 9.73
N VAL A 121 -19.02 -21.81 9.99
CA VAL A 121 -18.01 -22.36 9.08
C VAL A 121 -18.22 -23.87 8.97
N LYS A 122 -18.46 -24.36 7.75
CA LYS A 122 -18.64 -25.80 7.44
C LYS A 122 -17.37 -26.48 6.93
N HIS A 123 -16.31 -25.70 6.70
CA HIS A 123 -15.02 -26.17 6.19
C HIS A 123 -13.99 -26.22 7.31
N ASP A 124 -13.01 -27.11 7.20
CA ASP A 124 -11.87 -27.13 8.10
C ASP A 124 -10.91 -25.99 7.76
N ILE A 125 -10.87 -24.96 8.62
CA ILE A 125 -9.96 -23.81 8.49
C ILE A 125 -8.80 -24.01 9.44
N ARG A 126 -7.58 -24.03 8.91
CA ARG A 126 -6.35 -24.17 9.69
C ARG A 126 -5.41 -23.01 9.42
N ARG A 127 -4.81 -22.48 10.48
CA ARG A 127 -3.75 -21.48 10.36
C ARG A 127 -2.50 -22.16 9.78
N ILE A 128 -1.94 -21.57 8.72
CA ILE A 128 -0.63 -21.97 8.22
C ILE A 128 0.42 -21.34 9.15
N THR A 129 1.26 -22.20 9.76
CA THR A 129 2.37 -21.80 10.64
C THR A 129 3.73 -22.18 10.08
N ASP A 130 3.74 -22.98 9.01
CA ASP A 130 4.93 -23.48 8.31
C ASP A 130 4.62 -23.54 6.80
N PRO A 131 5.46 -22.99 5.91
CA PRO A 131 5.26 -23.04 4.47
C PRO A 131 5.03 -24.45 3.90
N SER A 132 5.58 -25.49 4.53
CA SER A 132 5.38 -26.90 4.12
C SER A 132 3.93 -27.38 4.26
N LEU A 133 3.08 -26.64 4.97
CA LEU A 133 1.64 -26.93 5.10
C LEU A 133 0.83 -26.47 3.89
N VAL A 134 1.41 -25.64 3.00
CA VAL A 134 0.79 -25.25 1.73
C VAL A 134 0.93 -26.41 0.75
N LYS A 135 -0.21 -27.04 0.42
CA LYS A 135 -0.25 -28.04 -0.66
C LYS A 135 -0.29 -27.29 -2.00
N PRO A 136 0.49 -27.72 -3.01
CA PRO A 136 0.45 -27.15 -4.36
C PRO A 136 -0.93 -27.34 -5.02
#